data_AF-A0A2M8UX79-F1
#
_entry.id   AF-A0A2M8UX79-F1
#
_cell.length_a   1.000
_cell.length_b   1.000
_cell.length_c   1.000
_cell.angle_alpha   90.00
_cell.angle_beta   90.00
_cell.angle_gamma   90.00
#
_symmetry.space_group_name_H-M   'P 1'
#
loop_
_entity.id
_entity.type
_entity.pdbx_description
1 polymer ?
#
loop_
_entity_poly.entity_id
_entity_poly.type
_entity_poly.pdbx_seq_one_letter_code
_entity_poly.pdbx_strand_id
1 'polypeptide(L)'
;MAISAFKGGGIQTEWDLIQYFDDQGGASEGFWALFTEMLDSEDGYLRFDYDPAQEDGHIHPLNHADIFYTNRSTFKVGFKERPNIERMIDILDRETDCHYLELPQTGR
;
A
#
# COMPACT_ATOMS: atom_id res chain seq x y z
N MET A 1 0.56 23.55 6.51
CA MET A 1 -0.49 23.22 7.49
C MET A 1 -0.80 21.72 7.57
N ALA A 2 -0.67 20.92 6.50
CA ALA A 2 -0.93 19.46 6.58
C ALA A 2 0.09 18.65 7.40
N ILE A 3 1.38 19.03 7.40
CA ILE A 3 2.47 18.24 8.02
C ILE A 3 2.31 18.08 9.56
N SER A 4 1.62 19.01 10.24
CA SER A 4 1.41 18.91 11.69
C SER A 4 0.31 17.91 12.09
N ALA A 5 -0.64 17.61 11.20
CA ALA A 5 -1.75 16.70 11.50
C ALA A 5 -1.30 15.22 11.56
N PHE A 6 -0.14 14.89 11.01
CA PHE A 6 0.40 13.53 10.93
C PHE A 6 1.54 13.25 11.92
N LYS A 7 2.01 14.23 12.70
CA LYS A 7 3.07 14.03 13.70
C LYS A 7 2.49 13.74 15.08
N GLY A 8 3.09 12.78 15.79
CA GLY A 8 2.91 12.60 17.24
C GLY A 8 1.59 11.98 17.69
N GLY A 9 0.98 11.11 16.89
CA GLY A 9 -0.32 10.47 17.20
C GLY A 9 -1.54 11.23 16.70
N GLY A 10 -1.38 12.06 15.65
CA GLY A 10 -2.48 12.68 14.92
C GLY A 10 -3.26 11.66 14.07
N ILE A 11 -3.67 12.01 12.85
CA ILE A 11 -4.52 11.14 12.00
C ILE A 11 -3.88 9.74 11.82
N GLN A 12 -4.50 8.70 12.40
CA GLN A 12 -4.03 7.30 12.31
C GLN A 12 -4.96 6.42 11.48
N THR A 13 -6.23 6.79 11.40
CA THR A 13 -7.29 6.05 10.73
C THR A 13 -8.08 6.96 9.78
N GLU A 14 -8.83 6.34 8.87
CA GLU A 14 -9.78 7.05 8.01
C GLU A 14 -10.78 7.89 8.81
N TRP A 15 -11.21 7.40 9.97
CA TRP A 15 -12.13 8.11 10.86
C TRP A 15 -11.51 9.35 11.50
N ASP A 16 -10.22 9.30 11.85
CA ASP A 16 -9.51 10.47 12.37
C ASP A 16 -9.39 11.57 11.30
N LEU A 17 -9.24 11.16 10.03
CA LEU A 17 -9.19 12.08 8.90
C LEU A 17 -10.55 12.75 8.69
N ILE A 18 -11.65 11.98 8.70
CA ILE A 18 -13.02 12.51 8.56
C ILE A 18 -13.33 13.48 9.71
N GLN A 19 -13.07 13.06 10.95
CA GLN A 19 -13.31 13.89 12.14
C GLN A 19 -12.50 15.19 12.08
N TYR A 20 -11.26 15.14 11.61
CA TYR A 20 -10.43 16.34 11.43
C TYR A 20 -11.07 17.33 10.45
N PHE A 21 -11.66 16.87 9.34
CA PHE A 21 -12.35 17.76 8.40
C PHE A 21 -13.65 18.31 8.97
N ASP A 22 -14.42 17.49 9.68
CA ASP A 22 -15.66 17.91 10.33
C ASP A 22 -15.40 19.01 11.38
N ASP A 23 -14.34 18.87 12.18
CA ASP A 23 -13.91 19.87 13.17
C ASP A 23 -13.52 21.21 12.54
N GLN A 24 -13.15 21.22 11.25
CA GLN A 24 -12.83 22.42 10.47
C GLN A 24 -14.03 23.00 9.71
N GLY A 25 -15.24 22.49 9.95
CA GLY A 25 -16.47 22.91 9.26
C GLY A 25 -16.86 22.04 8.07
N GLY A 26 -16.28 20.83 7.97
CA GLY A 26 -16.52 19.85 6.91
C GLY A 26 -15.72 20.12 5.64
N ALA A 27 -15.70 19.15 4.74
CA ALA A 27 -15.14 19.31 3.40
C ALA A 27 -16.23 19.69 2.39
N SER A 28 -15.85 20.41 1.33
CA SER A 28 -16.80 20.71 0.24
C SER A 28 -17.28 19.42 -0.43
N GLU A 29 -18.49 19.41 -0.98
CA GLU A 29 -19.11 18.23 -1.62
C GLU A 29 -18.20 17.56 -2.68
N GLY A 30 -17.42 18.35 -3.43
CA GLY A 30 -16.47 17.84 -4.43
C GLY A 30 -15.08 17.44 -3.90
N PHE A 31 -14.75 17.72 -2.63
CA PHE A 31 -13.43 17.44 -2.07
C PHE A 31 -13.19 15.94 -1.98
N TRP A 32 -14.15 15.18 -1.45
CA TRP A 32 -14.00 13.74 -1.27
C TRP A 32 -13.89 13.02 -2.61
N ALA A 33 -14.68 13.43 -3.62
CA ALA A 33 -14.57 12.88 -4.96
C ALA A 33 -13.16 13.12 -5.56
N LEU A 34 -12.63 14.34 -5.43
CA LEU A 34 -11.26 14.66 -5.87
C LEU A 34 -10.20 13.91 -5.05
N PHE A 35 -10.35 13.82 -3.73
CA PHE A 35 -9.42 13.14 -2.84
C PHE A 35 -9.38 11.64 -3.14
N THR A 36 -10.53 11.00 -3.35
CA THR A 36 -10.62 9.61 -3.81
C THR A 36 -10.01 9.44 -5.19
N GLU A 37 -10.28 10.32 -6.16
CA GLU A 37 -9.59 10.26 -7.45
C GLU A 37 -8.08 10.41 -7.32
N MET A 38 -7.59 11.27 -6.42
CA MET A 38 -6.16 11.42 -6.16
C MET A 38 -5.54 10.14 -5.58
N LEU A 39 -6.21 9.52 -4.60
CA LEU A 39 -5.79 8.22 -4.03
C LEU A 39 -5.85 7.09 -5.06
N ASP A 40 -6.90 7.06 -5.89
CA ASP A 40 -7.09 6.07 -6.96
C ASP A 40 -6.14 6.31 -8.14
N SER A 41 -5.66 7.54 -8.31
CA SER A 41 -4.66 7.93 -9.31
C SER A 41 -3.23 7.63 -8.90
N GLU A 42 -2.98 7.14 -7.68
CA GLU A 42 -1.62 6.87 -7.23
C GLU A 42 -1.01 5.66 -7.95
N ASP A 43 -0.18 5.97 -8.95
CA ASP A 43 0.89 5.11 -9.47
C ASP A 43 1.91 4.84 -8.33
N GLY A 44 1.56 4.01 -7.35
CA GLY A 44 2.43 3.80 -6.19
C GLY A 44 1.86 2.96 -5.05
N TYR A 45 0.57 2.60 -5.06
CA TYR A 45 0.03 1.73 -4.01
C TYR A 45 0.79 0.40 -3.95
N LEU A 46 1.33 0.10 -2.76
CA LEU A 46 2.06 -1.12 -2.46
C LEU A 46 1.61 -1.61 -1.08
N ARG A 47 1.11 -2.85 -1.02
CA ARG A 47 0.76 -3.50 0.25
C ARG A 47 1.44 -4.85 0.33
N PHE A 48 2.29 -5.02 1.34
CA PHE A 48 2.85 -6.33 1.68
C PHE A 48 1.87 -7.10 2.57
N ASP A 49 1.56 -8.33 2.18
CA ASP A 49 0.57 -9.16 2.86
C ASP A 49 1.11 -10.57 3.18
N TYR A 50 0.56 -11.14 4.25
CA TYR A 50 0.74 -12.54 4.64
C TYR A 50 -0.66 -13.14 4.78
N ASP A 51 -1.07 -13.90 3.77
CA ASP A 51 -2.46 -14.35 3.62
C ASP A 51 -2.57 -15.90 3.50
N PRO A 52 -2.50 -16.62 4.63
CA PRO A 52 -2.70 -18.07 4.65
C PRO A 52 -4.11 -18.50 4.25
N ALA A 53 -5.10 -17.60 4.32
CA ALA A 53 -6.50 -17.96 4.09
C ALA A 53 -6.82 -18.10 2.60
N GLN A 54 -6.10 -17.38 1.74
CA GLN A 54 -6.27 -17.40 0.29
C GLN A 54 -5.07 -17.98 -0.46
N GLU A 55 -4.11 -18.61 0.23
CA GLU A 55 -2.92 -19.19 -0.39
C GLU A 55 -3.30 -20.20 -1.50
N ASP A 56 -2.80 -19.96 -2.72
CA ASP A 56 -3.00 -20.82 -3.89
C ASP A 56 -1.70 -20.88 -4.72
N GLY A 57 -0.66 -21.47 -4.13
CA GLY A 57 0.63 -21.69 -4.78
C GLY A 57 1.20 -20.42 -5.42
N HIS A 58 1.42 -20.46 -6.75
CA HIS A 58 1.93 -19.30 -7.50
C HIS A 58 0.83 -18.33 -7.96
N ILE A 59 -0.45 -18.70 -7.86
CA ILE A 59 -1.58 -17.82 -8.19
C ILE A 59 -1.77 -16.78 -7.08
N HIS A 60 -1.70 -17.22 -5.81
CA HIS A 60 -1.73 -16.36 -4.63
C HIS A 60 -0.68 -16.81 -3.60
N PRO A 61 0.58 -16.36 -3.73
CA PRO A 61 1.66 -16.76 -2.83
C PRO A 61 1.38 -16.34 -1.39
N LEU A 62 1.72 -17.20 -0.42
CA LEU A 62 1.54 -16.93 1.02
C LEU A 62 2.08 -15.57 1.46
N ASN A 63 3.27 -15.21 0.96
CA ASN A 63 3.86 -13.88 1.14
C ASN A 63 3.85 -13.18 -0.21
N HIS A 64 3.18 -12.04 -0.32
CA HIS A 64 3.13 -11.29 -1.57
C HIS A 64 2.99 -9.79 -1.31
N ALA A 65 3.25 -9.01 -2.35
CA ALA A 65 2.92 -7.61 -2.43
C ALA A 65 1.84 -7.40 -3.49
N ASP A 66 0.76 -6.72 -3.11
CA ASP A 66 -0.22 -6.16 -4.04
C ASP A 66 0.29 -4.82 -4.56
N ILE A 67 0.43 -4.72 -5.88
CA ILE A 67 0.82 -3.50 -6.59
C ILE A 67 -0.41 -2.90 -7.25
N PHE A 68 -0.60 -1.59 -7.05
CA PHE A 68 -1.76 -0.82 -7.47
C PHE A 68 -3.08 -1.26 -6.83
N TYR A 69 -3.85 -0.28 -6.35
CA TYR A 69 -5.12 -0.53 -5.70
C TYR A 69 -6.23 -0.91 -6.70
N THR A 70 -6.24 -0.25 -7.86
CA THR A 70 -7.30 -0.41 -8.87
C THR A 70 -7.27 -1.78 -9.54
N ASN A 71 -8.38 -2.51 -9.46
CA ASN A 71 -8.53 -3.89 -9.99
C ASN A 71 -8.15 -4.09 -11.47
N ARG A 72 -8.19 -3.04 -12.31
CA ARG A 72 -7.84 -3.16 -13.74
C ARG A 72 -6.33 -3.20 -14.00
N SER A 73 -5.55 -2.62 -13.11
CA SER A 73 -4.09 -2.52 -13.23
C SER A 73 -3.35 -3.32 -12.16
N THR A 74 -4.05 -3.80 -11.12
CA THR A 74 -3.44 -4.52 -10.01
C THR A 74 -2.76 -5.82 -10.44
N PHE A 75 -1.64 -6.11 -9.80
CA PHE A 75 -0.96 -7.39 -9.92
C PHE A 75 -0.21 -7.71 -8.62
N LYS A 76 0.22 -8.98 -8.50
CA LYS A 76 0.91 -9.48 -7.31
C LYS A 76 2.35 -9.85 -7.62
N VAL A 77 3.22 -9.61 -6.65
CA VAL A 77 4.60 -10.10 -6.64
C VAL A 77 4.79 -10.98 -5.40
N GLY A 78 5.07 -12.27 -5.61
CA GLY A 78 5.33 -13.21 -4.52
C GLY A 78 6.75 -13.12 -3.96
N PHE A 79 6.89 -13.37 -2.66
CA PHE A 79 8.18 -13.48 -1.98
C PHE A 79 8.43 -14.92 -1.52
N LYS A 80 9.65 -15.43 -1.71
CA LYS A 80 10.05 -16.76 -1.19
C LYS A 80 10.02 -16.82 0.33
N GLU A 81 10.36 -15.71 0.96
CA GLU A 81 10.36 -15.54 2.41
C GLU A 81 9.61 -14.27 2.76
N ARG A 82 8.99 -14.24 3.94
CA ARG A 82 8.28 -13.05 4.43
C ARG A 82 9.29 -11.92 4.65
N PRO A 83 9.18 -10.78 3.95
CA PRO A 83 10.02 -9.64 4.26
C PRO A 83 9.67 -9.11 5.66
N ASN A 84 10.67 -8.70 6.43
CA ASN A 84 10.44 -7.89 7.63
C ASN A 84 10.25 -6.41 7.24
N ILE A 85 9.87 -5.58 8.21
CA ILE A 85 9.58 -4.16 7.94
C ILE A 85 10.80 -3.42 7.40
N GLU A 86 12.00 -3.74 7.90
CA GLU A 86 13.25 -3.14 7.43
C GLU A 86 13.49 -3.45 5.95
N ARG A 87 13.24 -4.70 5.55
CA ARG A 87 13.35 -5.14 4.15
C ARG A 87 12.29 -4.51 3.26
N MET A 88 11.06 -4.34 3.76
CA MET A 88 10.00 -3.64 3.02
C MET A 88 10.37 -2.19 2.73
N ILE A 89 10.96 -1.49 3.71
CA ILE A 89 11.43 -0.10 3.56
C ILE A 89 12.59 -0.04 2.56
N ASP A 90 13.58 -0.92 2.71
CA ASP A 90 14.75 -1.02 1.82
C ASP A 90 14.37 -1.30 0.36
N ILE A 91 13.23 -1.98 0.11
CA ILE A 91 12.73 -2.19 -1.25
C ILE A 91 12.32 -0.89 -1.96
N LEU A 92 11.92 0.12 -1.18
CA LEU A 92 11.45 1.41 -1.68
C LEU A 92 12.52 2.50 -1.60
N ASP A 93 13.66 2.21 -0.98
CA ASP A 93 14.73 3.18 -0.81
C ASP A 93 15.49 3.39 -2.12
N ARG A 94 15.62 4.65 -2.53
CA ARG A 94 16.31 5.04 -3.78
C ARG A 94 17.80 5.26 -3.57
N GLU A 95 18.26 5.23 -2.32
CA GLU A 95 19.65 5.41 -1.93
C GLU A 95 20.34 4.07 -1.63
N THR A 96 19.62 2.94 -1.69
CA THR A 96 20.17 1.58 -1.51
C THR A 96 20.14 0.77 -2.81
N ASP A 97 20.78 -0.40 -2.79
CA ASP A 97 20.83 -1.30 -3.95
C ASP A 97 19.42 -1.83 -4.29
N CYS A 98 19.08 -1.82 -5.58
CA CYS A 98 17.81 -2.33 -6.06
C CYS A 98 17.68 -3.85 -5.86
N HIS A 99 16.46 -4.28 -5.55
CA HIS A 99 16.11 -5.71 -5.47
C HIS A 99 15.59 -6.20 -6.81
N TYR A 100 16.04 -7.39 -7.20
CA TYR A 100 15.63 -8.00 -8.45
C TYR A 100 14.46 -8.97 -8.24
N LEU A 101 13.52 -8.95 -9.18
CA LEU A 101 12.51 -10.00 -9.31
C LEU A 101 13.12 -11.19 -10.04
N GLU A 102 13.06 -12.37 -9.42
CA GLU A 102 13.45 -13.62 -10.06
C GLU A 102 12.25 -14.27 -10.74
N LEU A 103 12.47 -14.84 -11.92
CA LEU A 103 11.45 -15.67 -12.56
C LEU A 103 11.13 -16.89 -11.68
N PRO A 104 9.87 -17.37 -11.67
CA PRO A 104 9.52 -18.59 -10.97
C PRO A 104 10.43 -19.74 -11.41
N GLN A 105 11.04 -20.44 -10.45
CA GLN A 105 11.81 -21.64 -10.75
C GLN A 105 10.83 -22.70 -11.25
N THR A 106 11.03 -23.18 -12.48
CA THR A 106 10.19 -24.22 -13.08
C THR A 106 10.53 -25.56 -12.41
N GLY A 107 9.94 -25.81 -11.25
CA GLY A 107 10.05 -27.06 -10.50
C GLY A 107 8.67 -27.49 -10.03
N ARG A 108 8.22 -28.64 -10.53
CA ARG A 108 7.08 -29.38 -9.99
C ARG A 108 7.32 -29.77 -8.53
#